data_AF-A0A7J3T8M8-F1
#
_entry.id   AF-A0A7J3T8M8-F1
#
_cell.length_a   1.000
_cell.length_b   1.000
_cell.length_c   1.000
_cell.angle_alpha   90.00
_cell.angle_beta   90.00
_cell.angle_gamma   90.00
#
_symmetry.space_group_name_H-M   'P 1'
#
loop_
_entity.id
_entity.type
_entity.pdbx_description
1 polymer ?
#
loop_
_entity_poly.entity_id
_entity_poly.type
_entity_poly.pdbx_seq_one_letter_code
_entity_poly.pdbx_strand_id
1 'polypeptide(L)'
;MELKELQERIRDIRKNSRREKKKGLVAVWKEKDRFNKEIVDSFVIIFRTKGCRWAYHSGCSMCGYFNDTNPKIREEDLLGQIEEARKKYGGE
;
A
#
# COMPACT_ATOMS: atom_id res chain seq x y z
N MET A 1 14.49 11.29 -24.95
CA MET A 1 14.79 10.50 -23.74
C MET A 1 14.43 9.06 -24.06
N GLU A 2 15.43 8.19 -24.09
CA GLU A 2 15.24 6.75 -24.32
C GLU A 2 14.53 6.11 -23.11
N LEU A 3 13.79 5.03 -23.32
CA LEU A 3 13.00 4.38 -22.25
C LEU A 3 13.88 3.97 -21.05
N LYS A 4 15.11 3.52 -21.31
CA LYS A 4 16.09 3.15 -20.28
C LYS A 4 16.48 4.35 -19.40
N GLU A 5 16.71 5.50 -20.03
CA GLU A 5 17.08 6.74 -19.34
C GLU A 5 15.95 7.19 -18.40
N LEU A 6 14.69 7.08 -18.84
CA LEU A 6 13.53 7.36 -17.98
C LEU A 6 13.45 6.40 -16.79
N GLN A 7 13.66 5.10 -17.02
CA GLN A 7 13.62 4.09 -15.94
C GLN A 7 14.71 4.32 -14.89
N GLU A 8 15.91 4.71 -15.32
CA GLU A 8 17.01 5.07 -14.42
C GLU A 8 16.69 6.32 -13.60
N ARG A 9 16.20 7.38 -14.24
CA ARG A 9 15.75 8.60 -13.54
C ARG A 9 14.67 8.30 -12.50
N ILE A 10 13.71 7.42 -12.81
CA ILE A 10 12.66 7.03 -11.84
C ILE A 10 13.26 6.28 -10.64
N ARG A 11 14.24 5.39 -10.87
CA ARG A 11 14.95 4.72 -9.76
C ARG A 11 15.68 5.73 -8.89
N ASP A 12 16.33 6.71 -9.49
CA ASP A 12 17.07 7.74 -8.77
C ASP A 12 16.16 8.62 -7.90
N ILE A 13 15.02 9.06 -8.43
CA ILE A 13 14.00 9.79 -7.65
C ILE A 13 13.60 8.98 -6.40
N ARG A 14 13.43 7.67 -6.55
CA ARG A 14 13.00 6.78 -5.47
C ARG A 14 14.09 6.43 -4.46
N LYS A 15 15.38 6.65 -4.74
CA LYS A 15 16.48 6.38 -3.78
C LYS A 15 16.33 7.16 -2.47
N ASN A 16 15.79 8.38 -2.54
CA ASN A 16 15.60 9.24 -1.37
C ASN A 16 14.30 8.95 -0.61
N SER A 17 13.42 8.11 -1.16
CA SER A 17 12.17 7.77 -0.52
C SER A 17 12.40 6.85 0.69
N ARG A 18 11.78 7.19 1.82
CA ARG A 18 11.91 6.43 3.06
C ARG A 18 10.76 5.45 3.16
N ARG A 19 11.09 4.15 3.20
CA ARG A 19 10.12 3.08 3.44
C ARG A 19 9.96 2.81 4.92
N GLU A 20 8.72 2.70 5.36
CA GLU A 20 8.38 2.34 6.74
C GLU A 20 8.79 0.89 7.05
N LYS A 21 9.29 0.63 8.26
CA LYS A 21 9.75 -0.70 8.70
C LYS A 21 8.70 -1.47 9.49
N LYS A 22 7.58 -0.83 9.84
CA LYS A 22 6.45 -1.45 10.55
C LYS A 22 5.90 -2.64 9.76
N LYS A 23 5.19 -3.51 10.48
CA LYS A 23 4.53 -4.70 9.93
C LYS A 23 3.00 -4.65 10.00
N GLY A 24 2.45 -3.80 10.87
CA GLY A 24 1.01 -3.58 10.99
C GLY A 24 0.44 -2.74 9.84
N LEU A 25 -0.88 -2.50 9.91
CA LEU A 25 -1.65 -1.79 8.90
C LEU A 25 -1.05 -0.41 8.59
N VAL A 26 -1.27 0.07 7.37
CA VAL A 26 -0.99 1.48 7.03
C VAL A 26 -2.07 2.36 7.63
N ALA A 27 -3.33 2.02 7.37
CA ALA A 27 -4.50 2.73 7.85
C ALA A 27 -5.72 1.82 7.81
N VAL A 28 -6.71 2.16 8.63
CA VAL A 28 -8.01 1.48 8.69
C VAL A 28 -9.05 2.44 9.24
N TRP A 29 -10.19 2.56 8.55
CA TRP A 29 -11.28 3.47 8.93
C TRP A 29 -12.61 3.00 8.35
N LYS A 30 -13.67 3.68 8.79
CA LYS A 30 -15.05 3.48 8.36
C LYS A 30 -15.47 4.71 7.56
N GLU A 31 -16.11 4.51 6.42
CA GLU A 31 -16.64 5.61 5.63
C GLU A 31 -17.93 5.23 4.91
N LYS A 32 -18.58 6.23 4.34
CA LYS A 32 -19.68 6.03 3.40
C LYS A 32 -19.10 6.00 1.99
N ASP A 33 -19.35 4.93 1.25
CA ASP A 33 -18.89 4.79 -0.14
C ASP A 33 -20.07 4.54 -1.08
N ARG A 34 -19.86 4.76 -2.39
CA ARG A 34 -20.87 4.57 -3.42
C ARG A 34 -20.67 3.22 -4.09
N PHE A 35 -21.58 2.28 -3.85
CA PHE A 35 -21.61 0.98 -4.50
C PHE A 35 -22.92 0.82 -5.26
N ASN A 36 -22.86 0.50 -6.56
CA ASN A 36 -24.05 0.31 -7.42
C ASN A 36 -25.10 1.44 -7.35
N LYS A 37 -24.63 2.70 -7.31
CA LYS A 37 -25.44 3.94 -7.18
C LYS A 37 -26.06 4.17 -5.79
N GLU A 38 -25.89 3.27 -4.85
CA GLU A 38 -26.32 3.43 -3.46
C GLU A 38 -25.16 3.89 -2.57
N ILE A 39 -25.48 4.52 -1.44
CA ILE A 39 -24.51 4.88 -0.40
C ILE A 39 -24.53 3.77 0.65
N VAL A 40 -23.39 3.12 0.86
CA VAL A 40 -23.23 2.00 1.80
C VAL A 40 -22.19 2.37 2.86
N ASP A 41 -22.25 1.69 4.01
CA ASP A 41 -21.11 1.67 4.93
C ASP A 41 -19.99 0.83 4.31
N SER A 42 -18.75 1.32 4.44
CA SER A 42 -17.57 0.66 3.91
C SER A 42 -16.49 0.63 4.97
N PHE A 43 -15.86 -0.54 5.10
CA PHE A 43 -14.71 -0.74 5.97
C PHE A 43 -13.43 -0.76 5.12
N VAL A 44 -12.65 0.31 5.20
CA VAL A 44 -11.46 0.48 4.36
C VAL A 44 -10.22 0.06 5.12
N ILE A 45 -9.41 -0.77 4.46
CA ILE A 45 -8.17 -1.30 5.00
C ILE A 45 -7.05 -1.03 4.01
N ILE A 46 -5.99 -0.34 4.45
CA ILE A 46 -4.75 -0.24 3.68
C ILE A 46 -3.71 -1.18 4.29
N PHE A 47 -3.46 -2.28 3.60
CA PHE A 47 -2.45 -3.26 3.98
C PHE A 47 -1.04 -2.78 3.66
N ARG A 48 -0.12 -3.10 4.57
CA ARG A 48 1.32 -3.01 4.38
C ARG A 48 1.83 -4.28 3.74
N THR A 49 2.33 -4.18 2.51
CA THR A 49 2.82 -5.32 1.72
C THR A 49 4.28 -5.14 1.32
N LYS A 50 4.84 -6.15 0.63
CA LYS A 50 6.18 -6.06 0.02
C LYS A 50 6.28 -4.96 -1.05
N GLY A 51 5.16 -4.55 -1.62
CA GLY A 51 5.06 -3.60 -2.71
C GLY A 51 4.75 -4.26 -4.05
N CYS A 52 4.42 -3.44 -5.04
CA CYS A 52 4.06 -3.94 -6.36
C CYS A 52 5.27 -4.49 -7.11
N ARG A 53 5.06 -5.47 -7.99
CA ARG A 53 6.12 -6.07 -8.82
C ARG A 53 6.93 -5.01 -9.56
N TRP A 54 6.27 -3.98 -10.09
CA TRP A 54 6.91 -2.93 -10.86
C TRP A 54 7.89 -2.09 -10.05
N ALA A 55 7.67 -1.93 -8.74
CA ALA A 55 8.56 -1.20 -7.84
C ALA A 55 9.98 -1.79 -7.79
N TYR A 56 10.14 -3.07 -8.10
CA TYR A 56 11.43 -3.78 -8.15
C TYR A 56 12.12 -3.71 -9.51
N HIS A 57 11.43 -3.21 -10.55
CA HIS A 57 12.00 -2.96 -11.87
C HIS A 57 12.47 -1.51 -11.96
N SER A 58 11.63 -0.59 -12.46
CA SER A 58 11.88 0.86 -12.36
C SER A 58 10.98 1.52 -11.29
N GLY A 59 9.72 1.06 -11.22
CA GLY A 59 8.64 1.68 -10.46
C GLY A 59 7.95 2.83 -11.21
N CYS A 60 6.97 3.43 -10.54
CA CYS A 60 6.30 4.63 -11.03
C CYS A 60 6.92 5.86 -10.37
N SER A 61 6.99 6.97 -11.10
CA SER A 61 7.49 8.26 -10.59
C SER A 61 6.62 8.85 -9.47
N MET A 62 5.32 8.55 -9.47
CA MET A 62 4.31 9.17 -8.59
C MET A 62 3.61 8.17 -7.66
N CYS A 63 4.21 6.99 -7.39
CA CYS A 63 3.57 6.00 -6.53
C CYS A 63 3.71 6.37 -5.05
N GLY A 64 2.68 6.99 -4.47
CA GLY A 64 2.63 7.32 -3.04
C GLY A 64 2.74 6.08 -2.13
N TYR A 65 2.10 4.97 -2.52
CA TYR A 65 2.13 3.72 -1.77
C TYR A 65 3.54 3.13 -1.59
N PHE A 66 4.52 3.53 -2.41
CA PHE A 66 5.88 2.98 -2.29
C PHE A 66 6.48 3.19 -0.90
N ASN A 67 6.24 4.34 -0.29
CA ASN A 67 6.74 4.69 1.04
C ASN A 67 6.13 3.80 2.13
N ASP A 68 4.92 3.31 1.88
CA ASP A 68 4.20 2.41 2.76
C ASP A 68 4.50 0.93 2.53
N THR A 69 5.42 0.58 1.64
CA THR A 69 5.82 -0.81 1.45
C THR A 69 6.90 -1.22 2.45
N ASN A 70 6.85 -2.47 2.89
CA ASN A 70 7.94 -3.10 3.63
C ASN A 70 8.32 -4.43 2.94
N PRO A 71 9.48 -4.50 2.25
CA PRO A 71 9.92 -5.70 1.54
C PRO A 71 10.07 -6.96 2.41
N LYS A 72 10.10 -6.80 3.73
CA LYS A 72 10.25 -7.90 4.70
C LYS A 72 8.93 -8.47 5.20
N ILE A 73 7.78 -7.95 4.75
CA ILE A 73 6.46 -8.50 5.09
C ILE A 73 6.39 -9.96 4.67
N ARG A 74 5.90 -10.83 5.56
CA ARG A 74 5.61 -12.24 5.29
C ARG A 74 4.12 -12.51 5.37
N GLU A 75 3.71 -13.74 5.07
CA GLU A 75 2.32 -14.16 5.15
C GLU A 75 1.75 -13.98 6.56
N GLU A 76 2.53 -14.32 7.59
CA GLU A 76 2.08 -14.18 8.99
C GLU A 76 1.84 -12.72 9.37
N ASP A 77 2.63 -11.79 8.80
CA ASP A 77 2.44 -10.35 9.00
C ASP A 77 1.14 -9.85 8.35
N LEU A 78 0.75 -10.41 7.19
CA LEU A 78 -0.51 -10.08 6.53
C LEU A 78 -1.70 -10.62 7.32
N LEU A 79 -1.62 -11.87 7.79
CA LEU A 79 -2.64 -12.45 8.66
C LEU A 79 -2.81 -11.64 9.96
N GLY A 80 -1.69 -11.20 10.56
CA GLY A 80 -1.72 -10.31 11.73
C GLY A 80 -2.40 -8.96 11.44
N GLN A 81 -2.21 -8.40 10.26
CA GLN A 81 -2.89 -7.18 9.81
C GLN A 81 -4.40 -7.39 9.61
N ILE A 82 -4.82 -8.53 9.07
CA ILE A 82 -6.25 -8.89 8.97
C ILE A 82 -6.87 -8.94 10.36
N GLU A 83 -6.19 -9.57 11.32
CA GLU A 83 -6.67 -9.64 12.71
C GLU A 83 -6.72 -8.26 13.38
N GLU A 84 -5.74 -7.39 13.12
CA GLU A 84 -5.77 -5.99 13.57
C GLU A 84 -6.98 -5.24 13.00
N ALA A 85 -7.27 -5.41 11.70
CA ALA A 85 -8.42 -4.80 11.05
C ALA A 85 -9.74 -5.34 11.61
N ARG A 86 -9.84 -6.66 11.77
CA ARG A 86 -11.04 -7.35 12.29
C ARG A 86 -11.47 -6.81 13.66
N LYS A 87 -10.53 -6.46 14.54
CA LYS A 87 -10.83 -5.86 15.86
C LYS A 87 -11.51 -4.49 15.78
N LYS A 88 -11.41 -3.80 14.63
CA LYS A 88 -11.99 -2.47 14.39
C LYS A 88 -13.26 -2.52 13.53
N TYR A 89 -13.58 -3.69 12.96
CA TYR A 89 -14.78 -3.92 12.18
C TYR A 89 -16.02 -3.84 13.08
N GLY A 90 -16.99 -3.02 12.68
CA GLY A 90 -18.21 -2.75 13.46
C GLY A 90 -19.50 -3.25 12.81
N GLY A 91 -19.41 -4.00 11.71
CA GLY A 91 -20.59 -4.41 10.93
C GLY A 91 -20.94 -3.45 9.79
N GLU A 92 -19.97 -2.62 9.36
CA GLU A 92 -20.04 -1.94 8.06
C GLU A 92 -20.27 -2.96 6.93
#